data_AF-A0A2T5C5H2-F1
#
_entry.id   AF-A0A2T5C5H2-F1
#
_cell.length_a   1.000
_cell.length_b   1.000
_cell.length_c   1.000
_cell.angle_alpha   90.00
_cell.angle_beta   90.00
_cell.angle_gamma   90.00
#
_symmetry.space_group_name_H-M   'P 1'
#
loop_
_entity.id
_entity.type
_entity.pdbx_description
1 polymer ?
#
loop_
_entity_poly.entity_id
_entity_poly.type
_entity_poly.pdbx_seq_one_letter_code
_entity_poly.pdbx_strand_id
1 'polypeptide(L)'
;MKRLYNYIFILVALISGGIFNTSCSDMMRSEDLDIYQYPDITIVDFTPKTGRPGEQITITGSNFGTYSQAAVVTFNGVKVTDFVSYSDEQMVVRVPADAGTGIVAVSVWTHTKEFEDEFAFVPGAKISGISPNEATAGSQLTITGENFGTDANDVTVTFGGGVTAQIVSITDNEIVVTVPDGGIRGAITLEIGPQLLTGPVFSYPFVGLNFEFSTDGDAEGWTTSHNSTTEVSGGLMKVSYDMSAAKRRADFSLQGGAEVHAGLYPIVAIRMINKPSSGNFIFDTNIGKYKDGSNNWDGVLVGDVYYYDLRNTFGAGATLSTTEPTQLTTFQWKVADITSDETGYQVDWVKSFESLDALKEYVAPPRGKLIYEFDDPSATDYWVGMQNAANVIENGKLKVTFDPVQFEGTSKRRADLNFVEGATFPETSPNGKWHYSSTYPILAFKISFTGTGAPKPGSGNIKLDRFDGAKNNAYLTDFLDKNVIYYDCSIDPNFAADTDLGSFTLKIADITSTEETGYEVDWIRTFKTKEELQAFLTK
;
A
#
# COMPACT_ATOMS: atom_id res chain seq x y z
N MET A 1 -45.27 10.15 12.87
CA MET A 1 -45.40 9.53 14.21
C MET A 1 -44.03 9.55 14.88
N LYS A 2 -43.95 10.19 16.06
CA LYS A 2 -42.86 10.14 17.09
C LYS A 2 -41.44 10.53 16.61
N ARG A 3 -40.97 11.75 16.92
CA ARG A 3 -40.13 12.13 18.10
C ARG A 3 -38.70 11.54 17.97
N LEU A 4 -37.59 12.26 18.11
CA LEU A 4 -37.18 13.05 19.28
C LEU A 4 -35.81 13.76 19.00
N TYR A 5 -35.69 15.08 19.25
CA TYR A 5 -34.60 15.84 19.92
C TYR A 5 -33.11 15.75 19.44
N ASN A 6 -32.31 16.82 19.32
CA ASN A 6 -31.91 17.79 20.37
C ASN A 6 -31.07 19.00 19.85
N TYR A 7 -31.43 20.19 20.33
CA TYR A 7 -30.62 21.39 20.70
C TYR A 7 -29.66 22.10 19.74
N ILE A 8 -30.14 23.21 19.15
CA ILE A 8 -29.37 24.46 19.06
C ILE A 8 -30.10 25.51 19.91
N PHE A 9 -29.46 25.88 21.02
CA PHE A 9 -29.90 26.92 21.94
C PHE A 9 -29.58 28.30 21.35
N ILE A 10 -30.56 29.18 21.48
CA ILE A 10 -30.60 30.57 21.00
C ILE A 10 -30.07 31.53 22.09
N LEU A 11 -29.33 32.54 21.61
CA LEU A 11 -29.14 33.92 22.11
C LEU A 11 -28.80 34.23 23.60
N VAL A 12 -27.71 35.01 23.72
CA VAL A 12 -27.60 36.36 24.34
C VAL A 12 -28.00 36.53 25.81
N ALA A 13 -27.03 37.00 26.63
CA ALA A 13 -27.24 38.05 27.62
C ALA A 13 -25.92 38.66 28.17
N LEU A 14 -25.93 40.00 28.34
CA LEU A 14 -25.14 40.85 29.27
C LEU A 14 -23.74 41.29 28.78
N ILE A 15 -23.40 42.59 28.77
CA ILE A 15 -23.53 43.53 29.90
C ILE A 15 -24.25 44.86 29.56
N SER A 16 -25.18 45.18 30.47
CA SER A 16 -25.95 46.40 30.82
C SER A 16 -25.37 47.78 30.47
N GLY A 17 -26.17 48.83 30.31
CA GLY A 17 -27.61 48.96 30.55
C GLY A 17 -28.07 50.43 30.56
N GLY A 18 -29.35 50.65 30.88
CA GLY A 18 -29.83 51.97 31.32
C GLY A 18 -30.79 52.72 30.38
N ILE A 19 -32.03 52.21 30.26
CA ILE A 19 -33.30 52.94 30.46
C ILE A 19 -33.46 54.31 29.74
N PHE A 20 -34.39 54.42 28.77
CA PHE A 20 -35.71 55.05 28.95
C PHE A 20 -36.60 54.84 27.70
N ASN A 21 -37.85 54.55 27.98
CA ASN A 21 -38.94 54.29 27.05
C ASN A 21 -39.41 55.57 26.34
N THR A 22 -40.03 55.33 25.17
CA THR A 22 -41.09 56.12 24.51
C THR A 22 -40.76 57.44 23.82
N SER A 23 -41.32 57.52 22.60
CA SER A 23 -41.75 58.70 21.87
C SER A 23 -40.83 59.18 20.73
N CYS A 24 -41.20 58.70 19.55
CA CYS A 24 -40.84 59.19 18.22
C CYS A 24 -40.86 60.73 18.13
N SER A 25 -39.72 61.31 17.75
CA SER A 25 -39.53 62.31 16.68
C SER A 25 -38.24 63.10 16.95
N ASP A 26 -37.40 63.24 15.92
CA ASP A 26 -36.20 64.07 15.88
C ASP A 26 -34.89 63.52 16.48
N MET A 27 -34.38 62.46 15.84
CA MET A 27 -32.96 62.43 15.49
C MET A 27 -32.83 62.07 14.01
N MET A 28 -33.13 63.04 13.14
CA MET A 28 -32.49 63.09 11.83
C MET A 28 -31.00 63.39 12.06
N ARG A 29 -30.20 62.34 12.26
CA ARG A 29 -28.80 62.40 11.85
C ARG A 29 -28.63 61.30 10.82
N SER A 30 -28.64 61.74 9.56
CA SER A 30 -28.05 61.00 8.45
C SER A 30 -26.63 60.61 8.87
N GLU A 31 -26.43 59.37 9.29
CA GLU A 31 -25.15 58.74 9.05
C GLU A 31 -25.25 58.30 7.60
N ASP A 32 -24.73 59.16 6.71
CA ASP A 32 -24.42 58.77 5.35
C ASP A 32 -23.63 57.47 5.46
N LEU A 33 -24.26 56.36 5.08
CA LEU A 33 -23.55 55.13 4.78
C LEU A 33 -22.68 55.49 3.58
N ASP A 34 -21.44 55.87 3.87
CA ASP A 34 -20.45 56.17 2.85
C ASP A 34 -20.20 54.86 2.11
N ILE A 35 -20.89 54.69 0.98
CA ILE A 35 -20.65 53.57 0.08
C ILE A 35 -19.22 53.76 -0.38
N TYR A 36 -18.30 52.98 0.18
CA TYR A 36 -16.90 52.99 -0.21
C TYR A 36 -16.83 52.63 -1.70
N GLN A 37 -16.72 53.66 -2.55
CA GLN A 37 -16.54 53.47 -3.98
C GLN A 37 -15.07 53.20 -4.24
N TYR A 38 -14.78 51.99 -4.72
CA TYR A 38 -13.48 51.69 -5.28
C TYR A 38 -13.29 52.49 -6.58
N PRO A 39 -12.11 53.09 -6.78
CA PRO A 39 -11.80 53.78 -8.03
C PRO A 39 -11.95 52.82 -9.22
N ASP A 40 -12.32 53.36 -10.39
CA ASP A 40 -12.35 52.59 -11.63
C ASP A 40 -10.94 52.07 -11.94
N ILE A 41 -10.84 50.82 -12.38
CA ILE A 41 -9.56 50.21 -12.70
C ILE A 41 -9.04 50.73 -14.04
N THR A 42 -7.73 50.81 -14.18
CA THR A 42 -7.10 50.96 -15.50
C THR A 42 -6.32 49.71 -15.83
N ILE A 43 -6.41 49.29 -17.09
CA ILE A 43 -5.56 48.25 -17.68
C ILE A 43 -4.66 48.93 -18.70
N VAL A 44 -3.37 48.60 -18.69
CA VAL A 44 -2.35 49.23 -19.53
C VAL A 44 -1.86 48.25 -20.57
N ASP A 45 -1.32 47.11 -20.13
CA ASP A 45 -0.81 46.08 -21.03
C ASP A 45 -0.89 44.69 -20.39
N PHE A 46 -0.86 43.66 -21.23
CA PHE A 46 -0.58 42.29 -20.82
C PHE A 46 0.54 41.70 -21.67
N THR A 47 1.47 40.99 -21.05
CA THR A 47 2.62 40.41 -21.73
C THR A 47 3.01 39.06 -21.12
N PRO A 48 3.36 38.05 -21.94
CA PRO A 48 3.34 38.03 -23.40
C PRO A 48 1.92 38.07 -24.03
N LYS A 49 1.83 38.40 -25.33
CA LYS A 49 0.56 38.40 -26.10
C LYS A 49 0.17 37.01 -26.64
N THR A 50 1.02 36.01 -26.41
CA THR A 50 0.83 34.63 -26.84
C THR A 50 1.23 33.70 -25.70
N GLY A 51 0.63 32.52 -25.62
CA GLY A 51 1.11 31.52 -24.68
C GLY A 51 0.34 30.21 -24.63
N ARG A 52 0.99 29.22 -24.03
CA ARG A 52 0.49 27.86 -23.79
C ARG A 52 -0.18 27.74 -22.41
N PRO A 53 -0.99 26.70 -22.17
CA PRO A 53 -1.47 26.36 -20.83
C PRO A 53 -0.37 26.41 -19.77
N GLY A 54 -0.62 27.13 -18.67
CA GLY A 54 0.31 27.23 -17.53
C GLY A 54 1.40 28.31 -17.65
N GLU A 55 1.61 28.92 -18.81
CA GLU A 55 2.55 30.03 -18.96
C GLU A 55 2.07 31.27 -18.20
N GLN A 56 3.02 32.09 -17.74
CA GLN A 56 2.72 33.28 -16.96
C GLN A 56 2.47 34.49 -17.87
N ILE A 57 1.34 35.15 -17.66
CA ILE A 57 1.01 36.43 -18.27
C ILE A 57 1.01 37.50 -17.18
N THR A 58 1.75 38.57 -17.42
CA THR A 58 1.79 39.75 -16.58
C THR A 58 0.82 40.78 -17.12
N ILE A 59 -0.14 41.20 -16.29
CA ILE A 59 -1.12 42.24 -16.56
C ILE A 59 -0.74 43.46 -15.74
N THR A 60 -0.61 44.62 -16.38
CA THR A 60 -0.26 45.90 -15.75
C THR A 60 -1.40 46.90 -15.82
N GLY A 61 -1.51 47.74 -14.80
CA GLY A 61 -2.59 48.71 -14.67
C GLY A 61 -2.46 49.56 -13.43
N SER A 62 -3.58 50.07 -12.94
CA SER A 62 -3.65 50.74 -11.63
C SER A 62 -5.02 50.54 -10.98
N ASN A 63 -5.10 50.81 -9.68
CA ASN A 63 -6.30 50.68 -8.86
C ASN A 63 -6.84 49.25 -8.71
N PHE A 64 -5.99 48.23 -8.90
CA PHE A 64 -6.39 46.83 -8.65
C PHE A 64 -6.61 46.56 -7.14
N GLY A 65 -6.06 47.39 -6.26
CA GLY A 65 -6.03 47.19 -4.83
C GLY A 65 -5.09 46.05 -4.43
N THR A 66 -5.20 45.60 -3.18
CA THR A 66 -4.34 44.54 -2.62
C THR A 66 -5.10 43.26 -2.27
N TYR A 67 -6.43 43.26 -2.42
CA TYR A 67 -7.28 42.13 -2.09
C TYR A 67 -7.57 41.27 -3.34
N SER A 68 -6.70 40.30 -3.60
CA SER A 68 -6.74 39.46 -4.81
C SER A 68 -8.05 38.68 -5.00
N GLN A 69 -8.77 38.34 -3.93
CA GLN A 69 -10.04 37.62 -4.02
C GLN A 69 -11.18 38.44 -4.66
N ALA A 70 -11.02 39.75 -4.78
CA ALA A 70 -11.95 40.61 -5.53
C ALA A 70 -11.67 40.62 -7.04
N ALA A 71 -10.54 40.08 -7.49
CA ALA A 71 -10.15 40.08 -8.89
C ALA A 71 -10.57 38.80 -9.61
N VAL A 72 -10.98 38.97 -10.87
CA VAL A 72 -11.23 37.90 -11.82
C VAL A 72 -10.55 38.29 -13.13
N VAL A 73 -9.65 37.44 -13.61
CA VAL A 73 -9.09 37.55 -14.95
C VAL A 73 -9.69 36.45 -15.81
N THR A 74 -10.06 36.77 -17.05
CA THR A 74 -10.51 35.78 -18.03
C THR A 74 -9.71 35.90 -19.32
N PHE A 75 -9.37 34.76 -19.93
CA PHE A 75 -8.87 34.67 -21.29
C PHE A 75 -9.98 34.11 -22.18
N ASN A 76 -10.47 34.91 -23.12
CA ASN A 76 -11.58 34.56 -24.01
C ASN A 76 -12.81 33.98 -23.24
N GLY A 77 -13.15 34.63 -22.13
CA GLY A 77 -14.24 34.22 -21.24
C GLY A 77 -13.90 33.07 -20.28
N VAL A 78 -12.75 32.41 -20.41
CA VAL A 78 -12.30 31.34 -19.50
C VAL A 78 -11.60 31.95 -18.29
N LYS A 79 -12.15 31.69 -17.10
CA LYS A 79 -11.66 32.24 -15.85
C LYS A 79 -10.30 31.65 -15.44
N VAL A 80 -9.38 32.53 -15.07
CA VAL A 80 -8.13 32.20 -14.38
C VAL A 80 -8.41 31.71 -12.97
N THR A 81 -7.79 30.60 -12.60
CA THR A 81 -7.83 30.04 -11.24
C THR A 81 -6.49 30.14 -10.51
N ASP A 82 -5.40 30.44 -11.22
CA ASP A 82 -4.04 30.49 -10.67
C ASP A 82 -3.42 31.88 -10.85
N PHE A 83 -3.39 32.65 -9.76
CA PHE A 83 -2.67 33.91 -9.63
C PHE A 83 -1.33 33.65 -8.97
N VAL A 84 -0.25 33.94 -9.69
CA VAL A 84 1.13 33.84 -9.21
C VAL A 84 1.47 35.01 -8.28
N SER A 85 1.04 36.22 -8.63
CA SER A 85 1.19 37.40 -7.78
C SER A 85 0.12 38.45 -8.07
N TYR A 86 -0.12 39.32 -7.10
CA TYR A 86 -1.15 40.37 -7.15
C TYR A 86 -0.71 41.61 -6.38
N SER A 87 -0.86 42.77 -7.01
CA SER A 87 -0.59 44.09 -6.44
C SER A 87 -1.50 45.13 -7.09
N ASP A 88 -1.47 46.37 -6.58
CA ASP A 88 -2.31 47.46 -7.07
C ASP A 88 -2.06 47.82 -8.55
N GLU A 89 -0.84 47.57 -9.04
CA GLU A 89 -0.40 47.97 -10.39
C GLU A 89 -0.10 46.76 -11.30
N GLN A 90 -0.12 45.53 -10.76
CA GLN A 90 0.27 44.33 -11.49
C GLN A 90 -0.39 43.06 -10.99
N MET A 91 -0.83 42.21 -11.93
CA MET A 91 -1.24 40.83 -11.68
C MET A 91 -0.38 39.89 -12.53
N VAL A 92 0.09 38.79 -11.96
CA VAL A 92 0.72 37.70 -12.73
C VAL A 92 -0.16 36.47 -12.60
N VAL A 93 -0.63 35.95 -13.74
CA VAL A 93 -1.58 34.84 -13.82
C VAL A 93 -1.04 33.73 -14.71
N ARG A 94 -1.52 32.50 -14.53
CA ARG A 94 -1.26 31.42 -15.50
C ARG A 94 -2.39 31.27 -16.51
N VAL A 95 -2.03 31.05 -17.77
CA VAL A 95 -2.98 30.80 -18.87
C VAL A 95 -3.79 29.53 -18.55
N PRO A 96 -5.14 29.59 -18.52
CA PRO A 96 -5.99 28.42 -18.36
C PRO A 96 -5.81 27.40 -19.50
N ALA A 97 -5.98 26.11 -19.18
CA ALA A 97 -5.81 25.03 -20.16
C ALA A 97 -6.73 25.13 -21.39
N ASP A 98 -7.93 25.70 -21.20
CA ASP A 98 -8.95 25.80 -22.23
C ASP A 98 -9.20 27.24 -22.70
N ALA A 99 -8.26 28.16 -22.44
CA ALA A 99 -8.42 29.60 -22.68
C ALA A 99 -8.89 29.92 -24.11
N GLY A 100 -8.25 29.35 -25.14
CA GLY A 100 -8.53 29.71 -26.53
C GLY A 100 -8.09 31.15 -26.87
N THR A 101 -8.02 31.46 -28.17
CA THR A 101 -7.61 32.78 -28.65
C THR A 101 -8.75 33.78 -28.47
N GLY A 102 -8.47 34.94 -27.87
CA GLY A 102 -9.46 36.00 -27.73
C GLY A 102 -9.11 37.03 -26.65
N ILE A 103 -10.13 37.77 -26.22
CA ILE A 103 -9.97 38.94 -25.36
C ILE A 103 -9.58 38.57 -23.93
N VAL A 104 -8.62 39.30 -23.38
CA VAL A 104 -8.30 39.26 -21.95
C VAL A 104 -9.15 40.30 -21.23
N ALA A 105 -9.89 39.88 -20.21
CA ALA A 105 -10.70 40.77 -19.39
C ALA A 105 -10.24 40.71 -17.92
N VAL A 106 -10.30 41.86 -17.26
CA VAL A 106 -9.99 42.03 -15.85
C VAL A 106 -11.20 42.64 -15.16
N SER A 107 -11.72 41.96 -14.16
CA SER A 107 -12.73 42.47 -13.25
C SER A 107 -12.15 42.60 -11.85
N VAL A 108 -12.37 43.74 -11.20
CA VAL A 108 -12.04 43.94 -9.78
C VAL A 108 -13.26 44.58 -9.12
N TRP A 109 -13.81 43.92 -8.10
CA TRP A 109 -15.07 44.31 -7.46
C TRP A 109 -16.22 44.43 -8.48
N THR A 110 -16.69 45.65 -8.74
CA THR A 110 -17.80 45.96 -9.66
C THR A 110 -17.35 46.52 -11.00
N HIS A 111 -16.04 46.67 -11.22
CA HIS A 111 -15.47 47.27 -12.42
C HIS A 111 -14.88 46.19 -13.32
N THR A 112 -15.14 46.27 -14.62
CA THR A 112 -14.61 45.35 -15.64
C THR A 112 -14.02 46.16 -16.78
N LYS A 113 -12.82 45.76 -17.23
CA LYS A 113 -12.17 46.28 -18.44
C LYS A 113 -11.68 45.12 -19.30
N GLU A 114 -11.66 45.35 -20.60
CA GLU A 114 -11.22 44.41 -21.62
C GLU A 114 -10.07 45.04 -22.40
N PHE A 115 -9.02 44.26 -22.65
CA PHE A 115 -7.96 44.69 -23.55
C PHE A 115 -8.46 44.67 -24.99
N GLU A 116 -8.02 45.63 -25.81
CA GLU A 116 -8.32 45.63 -27.25
C GLU A 116 -7.51 44.57 -28.01
N ASP A 117 -6.28 44.30 -27.56
CA ASP A 117 -5.44 43.23 -28.11
C ASP A 117 -5.98 41.85 -27.72
N GLU A 118 -6.03 40.93 -28.69
CA GLU A 118 -6.30 39.53 -28.44
C GLU A 118 -5.07 38.82 -27.86
N PHE A 119 -5.29 37.91 -26.93
CA PHE A 119 -4.31 36.91 -26.55
C PHE A 119 -4.34 35.75 -27.54
N ALA A 120 -3.19 35.48 -28.18
CA ALA A 120 -3.02 34.35 -29.07
C ALA A 120 -2.76 33.07 -28.27
N PHE A 121 -3.77 32.22 -28.13
CA PHE A 121 -3.62 30.96 -27.42
C PHE A 121 -2.91 29.93 -28.31
N VAL A 122 -1.83 29.36 -27.77
CA VAL A 122 -1.14 28.23 -28.39
C VAL A 122 -1.65 26.95 -27.72
N PRO A 123 -2.25 26.01 -28.48
CA PRO A 123 -2.71 24.75 -27.92
C PRO A 123 -1.61 24.02 -27.16
N GLY A 124 -1.97 23.47 -26.00
CA GLY A 124 -1.05 22.62 -25.22
C GLY A 124 -0.65 21.37 -25.99
N ALA A 125 0.51 20.83 -25.62
CA ALA A 125 0.98 19.55 -26.13
C ALA A 125 0.04 18.41 -25.74
N LYS A 126 -0.03 17.39 -26.59
CA LYS A 126 -0.82 16.17 -26.37
C LYS A 126 -0.03 14.96 -26.79
N ILE A 127 -0.06 13.91 -25.97
CA ILE A 127 0.49 12.60 -26.34
C ILE A 127 -0.63 11.76 -26.95
N SER A 128 -0.41 11.25 -28.16
CA SER A 128 -1.33 10.33 -28.84
C SER A 128 -0.92 8.87 -28.69
N GLY A 129 0.37 8.58 -28.49
CA GLY A 129 0.87 7.21 -28.37
C GLY A 129 2.37 7.12 -28.17
N ILE A 130 2.82 5.88 -27.98
CA ILE A 130 4.23 5.50 -27.95
C ILE A 130 4.44 4.24 -28.80
N SER A 131 5.60 4.11 -29.42
CA SER A 131 5.97 2.93 -30.19
C SER A 131 7.49 2.70 -30.18
N PRO A 132 7.96 1.50 -29.83
CA PRO A 132 7.19 0.37 -29.28
C PRO A 132 6.69 0.66 -27.85
N ASN A 133 5.67 -0.04 -27.36
CA ASN A 133 5.23 0.07 -25.95
C ASN A 133 6.02 -0.87 -25.01
N GLU A 134 6.92 -1.68 -25.56
CA GLU A 134 7.87 -2.51 -24.83
C GLU A 134 9.22 -2.57 -25.54
N ALA A 135 10.33 -2.28 -24.84
CA ALA A 135 11.69 -2.43 -25.36
C ALA A 135 12.76 -2.44 -24.25
N THR A 136 13.95 -2.99 -24.54
CA THR A 136 15.09 -2.95 -23.62
C THR A 136 15.74 -1.57 -23.58
N ALA A 137 16.50 -1.28 -22.51
CA ALA A 137 17.35 -0.10 -22.42
C ALA A 137 18.26 0.04 -23.67
N GLY A 138 18.52 1.28 -24.09
CA GLY A 138 19.27 1.59 -25.31
C GLY A 138 18.46 1.53 -26.61
N SER A 139 17.26 0.93 -26.61
CA SER A 139 16.36 0.97 -27.77
C SER A 139 15.83 2.37 -28.02
N GLN A 140 15.36 2.65 -29.24
CA GLN A 140 14.65 3.89 -29.54
C GLN A 140 13.15 3.73 -29.26
N LEU A 141 12.58 4.73 -28.58
CA LEU A 141 11.16 4.89 -28.36
C LEU A 141 10.69 6.16 -29.08
N THR A 142 9.64 6.03 -29.88
CA THR A 142 8.96 7.15 -30.50
C THR A 142 7.70 7.51 -29.72
N ILE A 143 7.59 8.76 -29.27
CA ILE A 143 6.40 9.36 -28.66
C ILE A 143 5.72 10.20 -29.73
N THR A 144 4.46 9.91 -30.04
CA THR A 144 3.69 10.65 -31.05
C THR A 144 2.69 11.60 -30.38
N GLY A 145 2.39 12.72 -31.04
CA GLY A 145 1.48 13.71 -30.49
C GLY A 145 1.29 14.96 -31.34
N GLU A 146 0.98 16.05 -30.65
CA GLU A 146 0.73 17.38 -31.22
C GLU A 146 1.38 18.46 -30.34
N ASN A 147 1.82 19.56 -30.96
CA ASN A 147 2.34 20.78 -30.32
C ASN A 147 3.56 20.55 -29.40
N PHE A 148 4.39 19.54 -29.66
CA PHE A 148 5.61 19.29 -28.89
C PHE A 148 6.66 20.41 -29.04
N GLY A 149 6.56 21.24 -30.10
CA GLY A 149 7.60 22.19 -30.44
C GLY A 149 8.81 21.52 -31.09
N THR A 150 9.90 22.27 -31.24
CA THR A 150 11.12 21.78 -31.91
C THR A 150 12.40 22.01 -31.11
N ASP A 151 12.31 22.61 -29.92
CA ASP A 151 13.46 22.78 -29.02
C ASP A 151 13.49 21.66 -28.00
N ALA A 152 14.53 20.83 -28.05
CA ALA A 152 14.70 19.73 -27.10
C ALA A 152 15.03 20.22 -25.68
N ASN A 153 15.53 21.45 -25.50
CA ASN A 153 15.83 21.99 -24.17
C ASN A 153 14.57 22.35 -23.37
N ASP A 154 13.44 22.53 -24.05
CA ASP A 154 12.14 22.80 -23.43
C ASP A 154 11.41 21.52 -23.02
N VAL A 155 11.99 20.34 -23.32
CA VAL A 155 11.31 19.05 -23.18
C VAL A 155 12.11 18.09 -22.30
N THR A 156 11.43 17.51 -21.32
CA THR A 156 11.97 16.40 -20.51
C THR A 156 11.05 15.19 -20.61
N VAL A 157 11.62 14.02 -20.94
CA VAL A 157 10.90 12.75 -20.98
C VAL A 157 11.39 11.87 -19.84
N THR A 158 10.48 11.41 -18.98
CA THR A 158 10.78 10.59 -17.81
C THR A 158 10.02 9.27 -17.87
N PHE A 159 10.70 8.16 -17.65
CA PHE A 159 10.11 6.82 -17.58
C PHE A 159 9.71 6.46 -16.15
N GLY A 160 8.96 5.37 -15.97
CA GLY A 160 8.67 4.81 -14.66
C GLY A 160 9.96 4.64 -13.83
N GLY A 161 9.90 4.94 -12.54
CA GLY A 161 11.07 4.96 -11.66
C GLY A 161 11.81 6.30 -11.60
N GLY A 162 11.35 7.32 -12.34
CA GLY A 162 11.89 8.67 -12.28
C GLY A 162 13.17 8.87 -13.08
N VAL A 163 13.45 8.00 -14.05
CA VAL A 163 14.65 8.09 -14.90
C VAL A 163 14.37 8.90 -16.16
N THR A 164 15.18 9.94 -16.39
CA THR A 164 15.07 10.79 -17.58
C THR A 164 15.71 10.12 -18.79
N ALA A 165 15.00 10.15 -19.91
CA ALA A 165 15.48 9.63 -21.18
C ALA A 165 16.26 10.68 -21.97
N GLN A 166 17.24 10.23 -22.76
CA GLN A 166 17.92 11.09 -23.71
C GLN A 166 17.04 11.34 -24.93
N ILE A 167 16.74 12.59 -25.24
CA ILE A 167 16.07 12.97 -26.49
C ILE A 167 17.05 12.84 -27.66
N VAL A 168 16.68 12.02 -28.64
CA VAL A 168 17.43 11.81 -29.89
C VAL A 168 17.01 12.85 -30.93
N SER A 169 15.71 13.09 -31.07
CA SER A 169 15.15 14.11 -31.97
C SER A 169 13.77 14.55 -31.51
N ILE A 170 13.39 15.77 -31.88
CA ILE A 170 12.07 16.33 -31.61
C ILE A 170 11.54 17.06 -32.85
N THR A 171 10.26 16.89 -33.11
CA THR A 171 9.44 17.66 -34.04
C THR A 171 8.11 17.97 -33.36
N ASP A 172 7.28 18.80 -33.98
CA ASP A 172 6.01 19.20 -33.37
C ASP A 172 5.04 18.02 -33.12
N ASN A 173 5.25 16.88 -33.78
CA ASN A 173 4.37 15.71 -33.71
C ASN A 173 5.07 14.44 -33.19
N GLU A 174 6.39 14.49 -32.99
CA GLU A 174 7.18 13.30 -32.66
C GLU A 174 8.39 13.65 -31.78
N ILE A 175 8.58 12.90 -30.70
CA ILE A 175 9.79 12.90 -29.88
C ILE A 175 10.37 11.48 -29.94
N VAL A 176 11.61 11.35 -30.40
CA VAL A 176 12.36 10.10 -30.34
C VAL A 176 13.32 10.19 -29.16
N VAL A 177 13.27 9.19 -28.28
CA VAL A 177 14.16 9.07 -27.12
C VAL A 177 14.89 7.74 -27.13
N THR A 178 16.04 7.69 -26.46
CA THR A 178 16.66 6.43 -26.08
C THR A 178 16.05 5.95 -24.76
N VAL A 179 15.51 4.73 -24.75
CA VAL A 179 14.98 4.09 -23.55
C VAL A 179 16.10 4.03 -22.50
N PRO A 180 15.92 4.67 -21.33
CA PRO A 180 16.98 4.75 -20.31
C PRO A 180 17.19 3.40 -19.61
N ASP A 181 18.37 3.22 -19.02
CA ASP A 181 18.59 2.14 -18.04
C ASP A 181 17.94 2.49 -16.69
N GLY A 182 17.64 1.47 -15.88
CA GLY A 182 17.07 1.62 -14.54
C GLY A 182 15.60 2.06 -14.50
N GLY A 183 14.92 2.15 -15.64
CA GLY A 183 13.48 2.42 -15.68
C GLY A 183 12.66 1.19 -15.33
N ILE A 184 11.48 1.41 -14.76
CA ILE A 184 10.49 0.35 -14.48
C ILE A 184 9.26 0.50 -15.36
N ARG A 185 8.38 -0.51 -15.35
CA ARG A 185 7.07 -0.42 -16.01
C ARG A 185 6.31 0.78 -15.42
N GLY A 186 5.82 1.65 -16.29
CA GLY A 186 5.11 2.84 -15.83
C GLY A 186 4.72 3.76 -16.98
N ALA A 187 3.86 4.73 -16.66
CA ALA A 187 3.51 5.79 -17.61
C ALA A 187 4.74 6.63 -17.94
N ILE A 188 4.92 6.96 -19.21
CA ILE A 188 5.87 7.99 -19.62
C ILE A 188 5.34 9.35 -19.17
N THR A 189 6.20 10.18 -18.57
CA THR A 189 5.87 11.56 -18.23
C THR A 189 6.64 12.49 -19.17
N LEU A 190 5.94 13.48 -19.72
CA LEU A 190 6.47 14.46 -20.65
C LEU A 190 6.25 15.86 -20.07
N GLU A 191 7.33 16.58 -19.81
CA GLU A 191 7.30 17.98 -19.38
C GLU A 191 7.71 18.85 -20.57
N ILE A 192 6.85 19.80 -20.95
CA ILE A 192 7.10 20.76 -22.04
C ILE A 192 6.85 22.16 -21.49
N GLY A 193 7.92 22.90 -21.20
CA GLY A 193 7.81 24.17 -20.46
C GLY A 193 7.05 23.97 -19.13
N PRO A 194 5.97 24.73 -18.84
CA PRO A 194 5.18 24.56 -17.62
C PRO A 194 4.16 23.41 -17.68
N GLN A 195 4.04 22.71 -18.81
CA GLN A 195 3.03 21.67 -19.01
C GLN A 195 3.57 20.30 -18.63
N LEU A 196 2.87 19.60 -17.74
CA LEU A 196 3.15 18.20 -17.38
C LEU A 196 2.08 17.28 -17.99
N LEU A 197 2.52 16.28 -18.76
CA LEU A 197 1.67 15.32 -19.46
C LEU A 197 2.00 13.89 -19.01
N THR A 198 0.96 13.10 -18.72
CA THR A 198 1.08 11.66 -18.51
C THR A 198 0.71 10.92 -19.79
N GLY A 199 1.65 10.16 -20.33
CA GLY A 199 1.50 9.34 -21.52
C GLY A 199 1.11 7.89 -21.21
N PRO A 200 1.07 7.02 -22.23
CA PRO A 200 0.84 5.59 -22.07
C PRO A 200 1.89 4.89 -21.21
N VAL A 201 1.55 3.70 -20.71
CA VAL A 201 2.48 2.82 -19.98
C VAL A 201 3.48 2.20 -20.95
N PHE A 202 4.77 2.43 -20.69
CA PHE A 202 5.87 1.71 -21.31
C PHE A 202 6.29 0.52 -20.42
N SER A 203 6.70 -0.58 -21.04
CA SER A 203 7.21 -1.76 -20.34
C SER A 203 8.65 -2.07 -20.76
N TYR A 204 9.47 -2.49 -19.81
CA TYR A 204 10.70 -3.19 -20.13
C TYR A 204 10.34 -4.68 -20.30
N PRO A 205 10.96 -5.42 -21.24
CA PRO A 205 10.82 -6.87 -21.31
C PRO A 205 11.09 -7.47 -19.93
N PHE A 206 10.21 -8.36 -19.48
CA PHE A 206 10.39 -9.01 -18.18
C PHE A 206 11.62 -9.92 -18.23
N VAL A 207 12.71 -9.51 -17.58
CA VAL A 207 13.93 -10.29 -17.41
C VAL A 207 14.02 -10.73 -15.95
N GLY A 208 13.31 -11.81 -15.65
CA GLY A 208 13.13 -12.30 -14.29
C GLY A 208 12.52 -13.69 -14.24
N LEU A 209 12.11 -14.09 -13.04
CA LEU A 209 11.51 -15.40 -12.75
C LEU A 209 10.02 -15.23 -12.52
N ASN A 210 9.21 -16.08 -13.14
CA ASN A 210 7.77 -16.09 -12.90
C ASN A 210 7.20 -17.52 -13.02
N PHE A 211 7.50 -18.34 -12.02
CA PHE A 211 7.07 -19.74 -11.96
C PHE A 211 5.98 -19.90 -10.89
N GLU A 212 4.86 -20.54 -11.25
CA GLU A 212 3.68 -20.72 -10.37
C GLU A 212 3.21 -22.18 -10.27
N PHE A 213 3.73 -23.08 -11.12
CA PHE A 213 3.35 -24.50 -11.14
C PHE A 213 1.84 -24.71 -11.23
N SER A 214 1.15 -23.83 -11.97
CA SER A 214 -0.32 -23.77 -12.01
C SER A 214 -0.95 -24.92 -12.82
N THR A 215 -0.15 -25.61 -13.64
CA THR A 215 -0.61 -26.65 -14.55
C THR A 215 -0.12 -28.01 -14.07
N ASP A 216 -1.05 -28.89 -13.71
CA ASP A 216 -0.73 -30.25 -13.27
C ASP A 216 0.12 -31.00 -14.32
N GLY A 217 1.19 -31.63 -13.86
CA GLY A 217 2.15 -32.35 -14.70
C GLY A 217 3.21 -31.49 -15.40
N ASP A 218 3.14 -30.15 -15.30
CA ASP A 218 4.13 -29.25 -15.87
C ASP A 218 5.02 -28.61 -14.79
N ALA A 219 6.29 -29.02 -14.76
CA ALA A 219 7.29 -28.48 -13.85
C ALA A 219 7.92 -27.17 -14.33
N GLU A 220 7.45 -26.58 -15.43
CA GLU A 220 7.93 -25.28 -15.95
C GLU A 220 9.45 -25.23 -16.15
N GLY A 221 10.03 -26.37 -16.59
CA GLY A 221 11.47 -26.52 -16.82
C GLY A 221 12.28 -26.89 -15.56
N TRP A 222 11.67 -26.97 -14.38
CA TRP A 222 12.34 -27.42 -13.17
C TRP A 222 12.54 -28.94 -13.17
N THR A 223 13.74 -29.36 -12.78
CA THR A 223 14.17 -30.76 -12.68
C THR A 223 14.76 -31.03 -11.31
N THR A 224 14.76 -32.30 -10.88
CA THR A 224 15.32 -32.67 -9.58
C THR A 224 16.47 -33.67 -9.72
N SER A 225 17.27 -33.84 -8.67
CA SER A 225 18.45 -34.71 -8.68
C SER A 225 18.66 -35.42 -7.33
N HIS A 226 19.57 -36.41 -7.30
CA HIS A 226 19.86 -37.25 -6.13
C HIS A 226 18.71 -38.23 -5.79
N ASN A 227 18.19 -38.90 -6.82
CA ASN A 227 17.10 -39.89 -6.74
C ASN A 227 15.77 -39.34 -6.17
N SER A 228 15.64 -38.03 -6.02
CA SER A 228 14.37 -37.37 -5.79
C SER A 228 13.45 -37.49 -7.00
N THR A 229 12.14 -37.38 -6.77
CA THR A 229 11.16 -37.23 -7.84
C THR A 229 10.47 -35.87 -7.72
N THR A 230 9.94 -35.37 -8.83
CA THR A 230 9.06 -34.18 -8.85
C THR A 230 7.70 -34.54 -9.41
N GLU A 231 6.65 -33.95 -8.83
CA GLU A 231 5.28 -34.00 -9.32
C GLU A 231 4.65 -32.61 -9.17
N VAL A 232 4.10 -32.05 -10.24
CA VAL A 232 3.27 -30.84 -10.14
C VAL A 232 1.82 -31.24 -10.06
N SER A 233 1.17 -30.94 -8.94
CA SER A 233 -0.27 -31.14 -8.78
C SER A 233 -0.89 -30.21 -7.73
N GLY A 234 -2.02 -29.59 -8.09
CA GLY A 234 -2.75 -28.68 -7.21
C GLY A 234 -2.06 -27.33 -7.02
N GLY A 235 -1.39 -26.82 -8.05
CA GLY A 235 -0.68 -25.53 -8.02
C GLY A 235 0.64 -25.57 -7.25
N LEU A 236 1.23 -26.75 -7.05
CA LEU A 236 2.44 -26.93 -6.25
C LEU A 236 3.39 -27.90 -6.95
N MET A 237 4.68 -27.57 -7.01
CA MET A 237 5.73 -28.53 -7.32
C MET A 237 6.13 -29.29 -6.06
N LYS A 238 5.88 -30.59 -6.03
CA LYS A 238 6.18 -31.49 -4.91
C LYS A 238 7.45 -32.26 -5.21
N VAL A 239 8.41 -32.22 -4.29
CA VAL A 239 9.69 -32.92 -4.43
C VAL A 239 9.84 -33.95 -3.32
N SER A 240 10.10 -35.21 -3.69
CA SER A 240 10.30 -36.31 -2.73
C SER A 240 11.78 -36.51 -2.41
N TYR A 241 12.07 -37.08 -1.24
CA TYR A 241 13.42 -37.52 -0.89
C TYR A 241 13.66 -38.98 -1.23
N ASP A 242 14.92 -39.32 -1.51
CA ASP A 242 15.40 -40.69 -1.44
C ASP A 242 15.45 -41.16 0.02
N MET A 243 14.39 -41.85 0.45
CA MET A 243 14.27 -42.34 1.83
C MET A 243 15.24 -43.47 2.19
N SER A 244 16.01 -43.99 1.23
CA SER A 244 17.05 -45.00 1.51
C SER A 244 18.36 -44.39 2.01
N ALA A 245 18.55 -43.07 1.84
CA ALA A 245 19.78 -42.38 2.23
C ALA A 245 19.80 -41.99 3.72
N ALA A 246 20.94 -42.20 4.39
CA ALA A 246 21.14 -41.82 5.79
C ALA A 246 21.17 -40.30 6.02
N LYS A 247 21.63 -39.55 5.02
CA LYS A 247 21.45 -38.10 4.89
C LYS A 247 20.74 -37.86 3.58
N ARG A 248 19.55 -37.30 3.64
CA ARG A 248 18.72 -37.09 2.44
C ARG A 248 19.15 -35.83 1.69
N ARG A 249 18.96 -35.88 0.37
CA ARG A 249 19.19 -34.74 -0.54
C ARG A 249 18.18 -34.79 -1.68
N ALA A 250 17.64 -33.64 -2.03
CA ALA A 250 16.79 -33.45 -3.19
C ALA A 250 17.00 -32.04 -3.71
N ASP A 251 17.95 -31.87 -4.62
CA ASP A 251 18.17 -30.56 -5.24
C ASP A 251 17.18 -30.40 -6.39
N PHE A 252 16.83 -29.14 -6.70
CA PHE A 252 16.05 -28.81 -7.88
C PHE A 252 16.70 -27.65 -8.66
N SER A 253 16.70 -27.76 -9.97
CA SER A 253 17.39 -26.87 -10.89
C SER A 253 16.54 -26.56 -12.11
N LEU A 254 16.60 -25.31 -12.57
CA LEU A 254 15.94 -24.88 -13.79
C LEU A 254 16.74 -25.31 -15.01
N GLN A 255 16.13 -26.09 -15.90
CA GLN A 255 16.77 -26.56 -17.13
C GLN A 255 17.13 -25.38 -18.04
N GLY A 256 18.39 -25.31 -18.49
CA GLY A 256 18.90 -24.18 -19.27
C GLY A 256 19.34 -22.98 -18.42
N GLY A 257 19.09 -23.02 -17.10
CA GLY A 257 19.41 -21.92 -16.19
C GLY A 257 18.38 -20.79 -16.26
N ALA A 258 18.77 -19.57 -15.86
CA ALA A 258 17.88 -18.41 -15.80
C ALA A 258 18.58 -17.15 -16.32
N GLU A 259 17.84 -16.31 -17.03
CA GLU A 259 18.25 -14.93 -17.26
C GLU A 259 17.70 -14.05 -16.12
N VAL A 260 18.56 -13.27 -15.47
CA VAL A 260 18.21 -12.43 -14.32
C VAL A 260 18.73 -11.02 -14.51
N HIS A 261 18.06 -10.03 -13.92
CA HIS A 261 18.51 -8.63 -13.95
C HIS A 261 18.59 -8.04 -12.54
N ALA A 262 19.79 -7.95 -11.96
CA ALA A 262 19.96 -7.52 -10.56
C ALA A 262 19.69 -6.02 -10.31
N GLY A 263 19.50 -5.22 -11.37
CA GLY A 263 18.97 -3.85 -11.28
C GLY A 263 17.44 -3.75 -11.26
N LEU A 264 16.78 -4.26 -12.32
CA LEU A 264 15.34 -4.16 -12.53
C LEU A 264 14.50 -5.10 -11.65
N TYR A 265 14.98 -6.34 -11.40
CA TYR A 265 14.30 -7.34 -10.58
C TYR A 265 15.26 -7.96 -9.56
N PRO A 266 15.81 -7.14 -8.62
CA PRO A 266 16.88 -7.56 -7.71
C PRO A 266 16.45 -8.65 -6.73
N ILE A 267 15.16 -8.76 -6.41
CA ILE A 267 14.71 -9.67 -5.35
C ILE A 267 14.20 -10.96 -5.96
N VAL A 268 14.92 -12.06 -5.79
CA VAL A 268 14.42 -13.41 -6.09
C VAL A 268 13.82 -14.00 -4.83
N ALA A 269 12.62 -14.56 -4.92
CA ALA A 269 11.97 -15.21 -3.80
C ALA A 269 11.37 -16.56 -4.20
N ILE A 270 11.31 -17.45 -3.21
CA ILE A 270 10.71 -18.77 -3.31
C ILE A 270 9.79 -18.99 -2.11
N ARG A 271 8.57 -19.45 -2.39
CA ARG A 271 7.67 -19.93 -1.35
C ARG A 271 7.78 -21.43 -1.21
N MET A 272 8.38 -21.88 -0.11
CA MET A 272 8.55 -23.31 0.19
C MET A 272 7.57 -23.77 1.24
N ILE A 273 6.79 -24.80 0.95
CA ILE A 273 5.93 -25.46 1.92
C ILE A 273 6.65 -26.72 2.41
N ASN A 274 6.63 -26.95 3.72
CA ASN A 274 7.34 -28.07 4.37
C ASN A 274 8.84 -28.08 4.04
N LYS A 275 9.51 -26.91 4.05
CA LYS A 275 10.98 -26.88 3.99
C LYS A 275 11.52 -27.75 5.14
N PRO A 276 12.45 -28.70 4.90
CA PRO A 276 12.92 -29.58 5.96
C PRO A 276 13.47 -28.78 7.15
N SER A 277 13.13 -29.24 8.34
CA SER A 277 13.50 -28.61 9.62
C SER A 277 14.99 -28.73 9.94
N SER A 278 15.69 -29.67 9.29
CA SER A 278 17.14 -29.82 9.39
C SER A 278 17.80 -29.96 8.01
N GLY A 279 19.06 -29.56 7.91
CA GLY A 279 19.86 -29.64 6.69
C GLY A 279 20.28 -28.29 6.13
N ASN A 280 20.75 -28.32 4.89
CA ASN A 280 21.29 -27.18 4.17
C ASN A 280 20.37 -26.81 3.00
N PHE A 281 19.95 -25.54 2.96
CA PHE A 281 19.25 -24.93 1.85
C PHE A 281 20.15 -23.89 1.18
N ILE A 282 20.56 -24.14 -0.06
CA ILE A 282 21.61 -23.35 -0.73
C ILE A 282 21.10 -22.88 -2.08
N PHE A 283 20.97 -21.57 -2.26
CA PHE A 283 20.79 -20.98 -3.59
C PHE A 283 22.15 -20.96 -4.31
N ASP A 284 22.26 -21.68 -5.42
CA ASP A 284 23.53 -21.94 -6.11
C ASP A 284 23.41 -21.66 -7.61
N THR A 285 24.47 -21.08 -8.15
CA THR A 285 24.54 -20.66 -9.56
C THR A 285 25.88 -21.05 -10.18
N ASN A 286 26.05 -20.86 -11.48
CA ASN A 286 27.34 -21.11 -12.15
C ASN A 286 28.45 -20.12 -11.74
N ILE A 287 28.10 -19.00 -11.10
CA ILE A 287 29.06 -18.04 -10.54
C ILE A 287 29.32 -18.24 -9.04
N GLY A 288 28.69 -19.26 -8.44
CA GLY A 288 28.89 -19.67 -7.05
C GLY A 288 27.61 -19.68 -6.21
N LYS A 289 27.75 -20.08 -4.95
CA LYS A 289 26.67 -20.10 -3.96
C LYS A 289 26.37 -18.69 -3.49
N TYR A 290 25.10 -18.38 -3.28
CA TYR A 290 24.71 -17.12 -2.69
C TYR A 290 25.38 -16.89 -1.33
N LYS A 291 26.10 -15.76 -1.19
CA LYS A 291 26.92 -15.40 -0.01
C LYS A 291 27.86 -16.51 0.49
N ASP A 292 28.38 -17.34 -0.42
CA ASP A 292 29.29 -18.46 -0.16
C ASP A 292 28.88 -19.42 0.98
N GLY A 293 27.59 -19.59 1.22
CA GLY A 293 27.13 -20.35 2.38
C GLY A 293 25.86 -21.14 2.17
N SER A 294 25.38 -21.71 3.27
CA SER A 294 24.13 -22.49 3.33
C SER A 294 23.18 -21.79 4.28
N ASN A 295 21.88 -21.82 3.96
CA ASN A 295 20.84 -21.13 4.70
C ASN A 295 21.05 -19.60 4.78
N ASN A 296 21.60 -19.01 3.70
CA ASN A 296 22.04 -17.61 3.62
C ASN A 296 21.05 -16.68 2.86
N TRP A 297 19.74 -16.90 2.99
CA TRP A 297 18.73 -15.96 2.47
C TRP A 297 18.84 -14.59 3.19
N ASP A 298 18.30 -13.53 2.59
CA ASP A 298 18.28 -12.20 3.22
C ASP A 298 17.18 -12.06 4.26
N GLY A 299 16.07 -12.76 4.08
CA GLY A 299 14.99 -12.81 5.04
C GLY A 299 13.95 -13.88 4.68
N VAL A 300 13.02 -14.09 5.63
CA VAL A 300 11.85 -14.95 5.47
C VAL A 300 10.62 -14.09 5.73
N LEU A 301 9.68 -14.08 4.80
CA LEU A 301 8.38 -13.43 4.95
C LEU A 301 7.30 -14.47 5.27
N VAL A 302 6.12 -13.97 5.64
CA VAL A 302 4.95 -14.79 6.01
C VAL A 302 4.65 -15.87 4.96
N GLY A 303 4.29 -17.07 5.44
CA GLY A 303 3.96 -18.21 4.59
C GLY A 303 5.17 -18.90 3.96
N ASP A 304 6.31 -18.90 4.66
CA ASP A 304 7.56 -19.57 4.30
C ASP A 304 8.17 -19.08 2.98
N VAL A 305 8.21 -17.75 2.82
CA VAL A 305 8.78 -17.10 1.63
C VAL A 305 10.21 -16.65 1.91
N TYR A 306 11.17 -17.32 1.30
CA TYR A 306 12.60 -17.02 1.43
C TYR A 306 13.02 -16.13 0.26
N TYR A 307 13.72 -15.03 0.53
CA TYR A 307 14.17 -14.11 -0.52
C TYR A 307 15.68 -13.84 -0.51
N TYR A 308 16.19 -13.48 -1.68
CA TYR A 308 17.59 -13.26 -2.00
C TYR A 308 17.70 -12.00 -2.86
N ASP A 309 18.47 -11.03 -2.40
CA ASP A 309 18.84 -9.83 -3.14
C ASP A 309 20.03 -10.15 -4.04
N LEU A 310 19.80 -10.21 -5.34
CA LEU A 310 20.79 -10.54 -6.38
C LEU A 310 21.95 -9.55 -6.45
N ARG A 311 21.87 -8.40 -5.77
CA ARG A 311 22.96 -7.42 -5.66
C ARG A 311 24.05 -7.86 -4.66
N ASN A 312 23.80 -8.89 -3.84
CA ASN A 312 24.80 -9.50 -2.98
C ASN A 312 25.78 -10.39 -3.77
N THR A 313 26.80 -10.92 -3.07
CA THR A 313 27.86 -11.72 -3.66
C THR A 313 27.51 -13.19 -3.83
N PHE A 314 28.12 -13.83 -4.83
CA PHE A 314 28.10 -15.26 -5.09
C PHE A 314 29.52 -15.86 -5.00
N GLY A 315 29.65 -17.06 -4.43
CA GLY A 315 30.93 -17.73 -4.20
C GLY A 315 31.95 -16.82 -3.51
N ALA A 316 33.20 -16.86 -3.94
CA ALA A 316 34.30 -16.06 -3.38
C ALA A 316 34.25 -14.55 -3.74
N GLY A 317 33.07 -13.98 -3.94
CA GLY A 317 32.86 -12.53 -4.13
C GLY A 317 32.40 -12.08 -5.53
N ALA A 318 31.93 -12.99 -6.39
CA ALA A 318 31.35 -12.61 -7.69
C ALA A 318 30.05 -11.80 -7.51
N THR A 319 29.76 -10.88 -8.43
CA THR A 319 28.54 -10.05 -8.41
C THR A 319 27.85 -10.09 -9.76
N LEU A 320 26.54 -9.90 -9.78
CA LEU A 320 25.74 -9.76 -11.00
C LEU A 320 25.75 -8.32 -11.50
N SER A 321 25.54 -8.13 -12.81
CA SER A 321 25.37 -6.78 -13.36
C SER A 321 24.06 -6.16 -12.87
N THR A 322 24.10 -4.89 -12.48
CA THR A 322 22.90 -4.12 -12.12
C THR A 322 22.33 -3.33 -13.28
N THR A 323 23.02 -3.28 -14.43
CA THR A 323 22.62 -2.48 -15.60
C THR A 323 22.31 -3.32 -16.83
N GLU A 324 22.61 -4.62 -16.78
CA GLU A 324 22.43 -5.53 -17.92
C GLU A 324 21.91 -6.89 -17.45
N PRO A 325 21.06 -7.57 -18.25
CA PRO A 325 20.71 -8.97 -18.05
C PRO A 325 21.95 -9.87 -17.88
N THR A 326 21.87 -10.84 -16.99
CA THR A 326 22.89 -11.88 -16.81
C THR A 326 22.27 -13.26 -17.01
N GLN A 327 22.77 -14.00 -18.00
CA GLN A 327 22.44 -15.42 -18.16
C GLN A 327 23.24 -16.27 -17.17
N LEU A 328 22.53 -16.88 -16.22
CA LEU A 328 23.05 -17.92 -15.35
C LEU A 328 22.78 -19.27 -15.99
N THR A 329 23.82 -20.04 -16.30
CA THR A 329 23.69 -21.39 -16.92
C THR A 329 23.39 -22.48 -15.90
N THR A 330 23.57 -22.18 -14.61
CA THR A 330 23.09 -22.98 -13.50
C THR A 330 22.27 -22.07 -12.60
N PHE A 331 21.04 -22.49 -12.31
CA PHE A 331 20.14 -21.80 -11.39
C PHE A 331 19.40 -22.86 -10.60
N GLN A 332 19.77 -23.05 -9.33
CA GLN A 332 19.30 -24.18 -8.54
C GLN A 332 19.24 -23.87 -7.05
N TRP A 333 18.43 -24.66 -6.35
CA TRP A 333 18.50 -24.78 -4.90
C TRP A 333 18.93 -26.19 -4.53
N LYS A 334 20.00 -26.28 -3.73
CA LYS A 334 20.42 -27.54 -3.12
C LYS A 334 19.73 -27.69 -1.78
N VAL A 335 19.04 -28.82 -1.59
CA VAL A 335 18.37 -29.18 -0.34
C VAL A 335 19.03 -30.46 0.16
N ALA A 336 20.04 -30.32 1.01
CA ALA A 336 21.02 -31.36 1.31
C ALA A 336 21.20 -31.59 2.81
N ASP A 337 21.87 -32.70 3.16
CA ASP A 337 22.19 -33.05 4.55
C ASP A 337 20.97 -33.11 5.49
N ILE A 338 19.82 -33.49 4.95
CA ILE A 338 18.55 -33.52 5.69
C ILE A 338 18.57 -34.73 6.64
N THR A 339 18.27 -34.49 7.91
CA THR A 339 18.24 -35.51 8.97
C THR A 339 16.87 -35.69 9.64
N SER A 340 15.94 -34.80 9.34
CA SER A 340 14.57 -34.74 9.87
C SER A 340 13.64 -35.62 9.05
N ASP A 341 12.60 -36.18 9.66
CA ASP A 341 11.80 -37.32 9.19
C ASP A 341 10.79 -37.01 8.06
N GLU A 342 10.77 -35.78 7.54
CA GLU A 342 9.93 -35.43 6.40
C GLU A 342 10.31 -36.26 5.16
N THR A 343 9.35 -36.48 4.26
CA THR A 343 9.52 -37.32 3.05
C THR A 343 9.72 -36.50 1.77
N GLY A 344 9.62 -35.18 1.87
CA GLY A 344 9.75 -34.25 0.77
C GLY A 344 9.45 -32.81 1.19
N TYR A 345 9.50 -31.90 0.23
CA TYR A 345 9.07 -30.51 0.37
C TYR A 345 8.22 -30.11 -0.85
N GLN A 346 7.62 -28.93 -0.81
CA GLN A 346 6.84 -28.39 -1.92
C GLN A 346 7.24 -26.96 -2.21
N VAL A 347 7.11 -26.55 -3.46
CA VAL A 347 7.34 -25.17 -3.92
C VAL A 347 6.04 -24.67 -4.53
N ASP A 348 5.56 -23.54 -4.03
CA ASP A 348 4.35 -22.87 -4.52
C ASP A 348 4.70 -21.99 -5.72
N TRP A 349 5.74 -21.17 -5.60
CA TRP A 349 6.23 -20.35 -6.71
C TRP A 349 7.68 -19.95 -6.53
N VAL A 350 8.33 -19.60 -7.65
CA VAL A 350 9.66 -18.96 -7.71
C VAL A 350 9.55 -17.71 -8.57
N LYS A 351 9.79 -16.54 -7.99
CA LYS A 351 9.54 -15.25 -8.66
C LYS A 351 10.66 -14.25 -8.41
N SER A 352 10.76 -13.25 -9.28
CA SER A 352 11.59 -12.06 -9.06
C SER A 352 10.75 -10.79 -9.00
N PHE A 353 11.16 -9.84 -8.16
CA PHE A 353 10.44 -8.61 -7.85
C PHE A 353 11.33 -7.38 -8.01
N GLU A 354 10.73 -6.25 -8.37
CA GLU A 354 11.41 -4.96 -8.56
C GLU A 354 11.95 -4.37 -7.25
N SER A 355 11.37 -4.77 -6.12
CA SER A 355 11.80 -4.35 -4.78
C SER A 355 11.36 -5.35 -3.71
N LEU A 356 11.92 -5.20 -2.51
CA LEU A 356 11.48 -5.97 -1.35
C LEU A 356 10.03 -5.61 -0.97
N ASP A 357 9.63 -4.34 -1.15
CA ASP A 357 8.27 -3.91 -0.84
C ASP A 357 7.26 -4.49 -1.83
N ALA A 358 7.59 -4.59 -3.13
CA ALA A 358 6.76 -5.30 -4.10
C ALA A 358 6.60 -6.80 -3.75
N LEU A 359 7.66 -7.44 -3.23
CA LEU A 359 7.55 -8.80 -2.72
C LEU A 359 6.62 -8.86 -1.49
N LYS A 360 6.79 -7.96 -0.52
CA LYS A 360 5.92 -7.91 0.68
C LYS A 360 4.46 -7.72 0.31
N GLU A 361 4.17 -6.83 -0.64
CA GLU A 361 2.83 -6.60 -1.17
C GLU A 361 2.29 -7.85 -1.86
N TYR A 362 3.11 -8.58 -2.62
CA TYR A 362 2.70 -9.81 -3.27
C TYR A 362 2.35 -10.95 -2.29
N VAL A 363 3.15 -11.10 -1.22
CA VAL A 363 2.94 -12.16 -0.21
C VAL A 363 1.96 -11.77 0.88
N ALA A 364 1.58 -10.49 0.92
CA ALA A 364 0.57 -9.98 1.82
C ALA A 364 -0.69 -10.83 1.69
N PRO A 365 -1.22 -11.40 2.81
CA PRO A 365 -2.56 -11.93 2.82
C PRO A 365 -3.53 -10.93 2.17
N PRO A 366 -4.48 -11.41 1.32
CA PRO A 366 -5.48 -10.54 0.72
C PRO A 366 -6.16 -9.68 1.78
N ARG A 367 -6.57 -8.45 1.43
CA ARG A 367 -7.18 -7.51 2.39
C ARG A 367 -8.30 -8.20 3.18
N GLY A 368 -8.18 -8.15 4.50
CA GLY A 368 -9.11 -8.80 5.45
C GLY A 368 -8.81 -10.25 5.80
N LYS A 369 -7.85 -10.90 5.12
CA LYS A 369 -7.29 -12.18 5.55
C LYS A 369 -6.27 -11.94 6.66
N LEU A 370 -6.59 -12.36 7.87
CA LEU A 370 -5.70 -12.40 9.02
C LEU A 370 -4.98 -13.75 9.09
N ILE A 371 -3.65 -13.71 9.18
CA ILE A 371 -2.82 -14.87 9.54
C ILE A 371 -1.80 -14.37 10.56
N TYR A 372 -1.92 -14.81 11.81
CA TYR A 372 -1.01 -14.45 12.88
C TYR A 372 -0.57 -15.69 13.64
N GLU A 373 0.74 -15.87 13.75
CA GLU A 373 1.42 -16.92 14.49
C GLU A 373 2.45 -16.25 15.41
N PHE A 374 2.77 -16.86 16.55
CA PHE A 374 3.64 -16.26 17.56
C PHE A 374 5.08 -16.80 17.46
N ASP A 375 5.61 -16.86 16.24
CA ASP A 375 6.92 -17.46 15.94
C ASP A 375 8.11 -16.52 16.23
N ASP A 376 7.86 -15.21 16.29
CA ASP A 376 8.86 -14.20 16.65
C ASP A 376 8.71 -13.79 18.12
N PRO A 377 9.63 -14.19 19.01
CA PRO A 377 9.59 -13.83 20.43
C PRO A 377 9.79 -12.33 20.69
N SER A 378 10.24 -11.56 19.69
CA SER A 378 10.34 -10.10 19.75
C SER A 378 9.07 -9.37 19.26
N ALA A 379 8.12 -10.07 18.64
CA ALA A 379 6.89 -9.50 18.09
C ALA A 379 5.80 -9.18 19.14
N THR A 380 6.19 -9.01 20.42
CA THR A 380 5.28 -8.63 21.52
C THR A 380 4.58 -7.28 21.30
N ASP A 381 4.97 -6.53 20.27
CA ASP A 381 4.46 -5.19 19.97
C ASP A 381 3.04 -5.18 19.39
N TYR A 382 2.49 -6.34 18.97
CA TYR A 382 1.22 -6.36 18.21
C TYR A 382 0.03 -6.93 18.99
N TRP A 383 0.25 -7.97 19.78
CA TRP A 383 -0.77 -8.56 20.66
C TRP A 383 -0.31 -8.50 22.11
N VAL A 384 -1.00 -7.68 22.89
CA VAL A 384 -0.61 -7.39 24.27
C VAL A 384 -1.70 -7.82 25.25
N GLY A 385 -1.25 -8.36 26.39
CA GLY A 385 -2.09 -8.53 27.56
C GLY A 385 -2.47 -7.16 28.12
N MET A 386 -3.76 -6.95 28.38
CA MET A 386 -4.28 -5.75 29.05
C MET A 386 -4.89 -6.12 30.41
N GLN A 387 -5.20 -5.09 31.21
CA GLN A 387 -5.74 -5.23 32.58
C GLN A 387 -4.72 -5.87 33.53
N ASN A 388 -3.47 -5.36 33.50
CA ASN A 388 -2.32 -5.85 34.29
C ASN A 388 -1.87 -7.28 33.99
N ALA A 389 -2.33 -7.86 32.88
CA ALA A 389 -1.86 -9.15 32.43
C ALA A 389 -0.40 -9.07 31.96
N ALA A 390 0.43 -9.99 32.43
CA ALA A 390 1.76 -10.19 31.86
C ALA A 390 1.64 -11.12 30.65
N ASN A 391 2.32 -10.79 29.54
CA ASN A 391 2.40 -11.67 28.38
C ASN A 391 3.84 -11.91 27.92
N VAL A 392 4.09 -13.10 27.38
CA VAL A 392 5.37 -13.51 26.81
C VAL A 392 5.12 -14.44 25.63
N ILE A 393 5.94 -14.34 24.59
CA ILE A 393 5.95 -15.30 23.50
C ILE A 393 7.00 -16.36 23.83
N GLU A 394 6.57 -17.61 23.98
CA GLU A 394 7.45 -18.76 24.24
C GLU A 394 6.99 -19.98 23.43
N ASN A 395 7.93 -20.67 22.78
CA ASN A 395 7.66 -21.88 21.99
C ASN A 395 6.59 -21.70 20.90
N GLY A 396 6.60 -20.58 20.16
CA GLY A 396 5.64 -20.32 19.09
C GLY A 396 4.25 -19.89 19.57
N LYS A 397 4.07 -19.59 20.87
CA LYS A 397 2.78 -19.25 21.47
C LYS A 397 2.84 -17.99 22.30
N LEU A 398 1.79 -17.18 22.25
CA LEU A 398 1.58 -16.09 23.20
C LEU A 398 0.95 -16.63 24.46
N LYS A 399 1.70 -16.55 25.56
CA LYS A 399 1.19 -16.84 26.89
C LYS A 399 0.79 -15.56 27.58
N VAL A 400 -0.43 -15.53 28.10
CA VAL A 400 -0.97 -14.42 28.86
C VAL A 400 -1.32 -14.92 30.26
N THR A 401 -0.75 -14.29 31.28
CA THR A 401 -0.92 -14.65 32.69
C THR A 401 -1.91 -13.69 33.35
N PHE A 402 -2.86 -14.24 34.10
CA PHE A 402 -3.76 -13.44 34.92
C PHE A 402 -2.99 -12.78 36.07
N ASP A 403 -3.27 -11.50 36.32
CA ASP A 403 -2.77 -10.82 37.51
C ASP A 403 -3.23 -11.61 38.77
N PRO A 404 -2.30 -12.00 39.67
CA PRO A 404 -2.68 -12.60 40.95
C PRO A 404 -3.45 -11.62 41.85
N VAL A 405 -3.34 -10.32 41.61
CA VAL A 405 -4.16 -9.29 42.26
C VAL A 405 -5.52 -9.19 41.57
N GLN A 406 -6.54 -9.28 42.40
CA GLN A 406 -7.93 -9.22 42.02
C GLN A 406 -8.32 -7.93 41.29
N PHE A 407 -9.07 -8.05 40.18
CA PHE A 407 -9.57 -6.89 39.44
C PHE A 407 -10.59 -6.12 40.29
N GLU A 408 -10.39 -4.81 40.47
CA GLU A 408 -11.27 -3.91 41.26
C GLU A 408 -11.57 -4.39 42.70
N GLY A 409 -10.69 -5.19 43.31
CA GLY A 409 -10.92 -5.73 44.65
C GLY A 409 -12.01 -6.81 44.74
N THR A 410 -12.40 -7.41 43.62
CA THR A 410 -13.38 -8.52 43.55
C THR A 410 -12.71 -9.89 43.66
N SER A 411 -13.40 -11.03 43.71
CA SER A 411 -12.74 -12.35 43.60
C SER A 411 -12.54 -12.80 42.14
N LYS A 412 -12.59 -11.86 41.19
CA LYS A 412 -12.56 -12.12 39.75
C LYS A 412 -11.26 -11.62 39.13
N ARG A 413 -10.75 -12.40 38.18
CA ARG A 413 -9.56 -12.07 37.38
C ARG A 413 -9.92 -11.81 35.92
N ARG A 414 -9.08 -11.02 35.27
CA ARG A 414 -9.23 -10.59 33.88
C ARG A 414 -7.84 -10.45 33.24
N ALA A 415 -7.72 -10.91 32.00
CA ALA A 415 -6.61 -10.58 31.13
C ALA A 415 -7.16 -10.49 29.73
N ASP A 416 -7.28 -9.27 29.20
CA ASP A 416 -7.75 -9.11 27.83
C ASP A 416 -6.57 -9.28 26.88
N LEU A 417 -6.85 -9.83 25.70
CA LEU A 417 -5.90 -9.88 24.59
C LEU A 417 -6.28 -8.78 23.60
N ASN A 418 -5.44 -7.76 23.50
CA ASN A 418 -5.68 -6.62 22.61
C ASN A 418 -4.67 -6.56 21.47
N PHE A 419 -5.18 -6.25 20.29
CA PHE A 419 -4.35 -5.83 19.16
C PHE A 419 -4.08 -4.33 19.24
N VAL A 420 -2.81 -3.92 19.31
CA VAL A 420 -2.40 -2.51 19.53
C VAL A 420 -2.26 -1.72 18.22
N GLU A 421 -2.49 -0.40 18.31
CA GLU A 421 -2.36 0.56 17.21
C GLU A 421 -0.90 0.62 16.72
N GLY A 422 -0.69 0.53 15.40
CA GLY A 422 0.65 0.46 14.79
C GLY A 422 1.11 -0.95 14.42
N ALA A 423 0.34 -1.97 14.79
CA ALA A 423 0.51 -3.32 14.28
C ALA A 423 0.08 -3.39 12.81
N THR A 424 1.03 -3.55 11.89
CA THR A 424 0.77 -3.65 10.46
C THR A 424 0.14 -5.02 10.16
N PHE A 425 -1.18 -5.01 9.96
CA PHE A 425 -1.77 -5.93 9.00
C PHE A 425 -1.12 -5.71 7.63
N PRO A 426 -1.11 -6.71 6.74
CA PRO A 426 -0.37 -6.66 5.47
C PRO A 426 -0.67 -5.33 4.74
N GLU A 427 0.38 -4.68 4.25
CA GLU A 427 0.61 -3.23 4.02
C GLU A 427 -0.49 -2.38 3.33
N THR A 428 -1.64 -2.95 2.98
CA THR A 428 -2.76 -2.26 2.33
C THR A 428 -3.75 -1.56 3.28
N SER A 429 -3.60 -1.66 4.61
CA SER A 429 -4.47 -0.95 5.57
C SER A 429 -3.86 0.40 5.96
N PRO A 430 -4.38 1.55 5.48
CA PRO A 430 -3.68 2.85 5.55
C PRO A 430 -3.46 3.43 6.96
N ASN A 431 -3.89 2.74 8.02
CA ASN A 431 -4.04 3.32 9.36
C ASN A 431 -3.65 2.38 10.53
N GLY A 432 -3.01 1.23 10.29
CA GLY A 432 -2.65 0.29 11.37
C GLY A 432 -3.85 -0.36 12.05
N LYS A 433 -4.91 -0.62 11.28
CA LYS A 433 -6.21 -1.16 11.72
C LYS A 433 -6.47 -2.54 11.12
N TRP A 434 -7.13 -3.43 11.86
CA TRP A 434 -7.64 -4.68 11.27
C TRP A 434 -8.78 -4.36 10.29
N HIS A 435 -8.72 -4.88 9.07
CA HIS A 435 -9.82 -4.79 8.11
C HIS A 435 -10.71 -6.02 8.23
N TYR A 436 -11.97 -5.87 8.60
CA TYR A 436 -12.95 -6.92 8.36
C TYR A 436 -13.23 -7.00 6.86
N SER A 437 -13.23 -8.21 6.29
CA SER A 437 -13.74 -8.46 4.94
C SER A 437 -14.80 -9.55 4.97
N SER A 438 -15.90 -9.30 4.26
CA SER A 438 -16.94 -10.28 3.95
C SER A 438 -16.42 -11.48 3.16
N THR A 439 -15.23 -11.38 2.54
CA THR A 439 -14.55 -12.51 1.88
C THR A 439 -13.94 -13.49 2.89
N TYR A 440 -13.53 -13.02 4.08
CA TYR A 440 -12.91 -13.84 5.14
C TYR A 440 -13.65 -13.65 6.48
N PRO A 441 -14.95 -14.00 6.56
CA PRO A 441 -15.79 -13.64 7.69
C PRO A 441 -15.56 -14.50 8.94
N ILE A 442 -14.91 -15.66 8.81
CA ILE A 442 -14.70 -16.60 9.91
C ILE A 442 -13.41 -16.24 10.64
N LEU A 443 -13.50 -15.74 11.87
CA LEU A 443 -12.35 -15.37 12.69
C LEU A 443 -12.12 -16.39 13.81
N ALA A 444 -10.98 -17.07 13.78
CA ALA A 444 -10.68 -18.19 14.66
C ALA A 444 -9.41 -17.98 15.50
N PHE A 445 -9.45 -18.55 16.71
CA PHE A 445 -8.37 -18.53 17.69
C PHE A 445 -8.09 -19.97 18.12
N LYS A 446 -6.83 -20.38 18.06
CA LYS A 446 -6.38 -21.59 18.76
C LYS A 446 -5.86 -21.18 20.13
N ILE A 447 -6.65 -21.46 21.16
CA ILE A 447 -6.45 -20.97 22.52
C ILE A 447 -6.55 -22.12 23.51
N SER A 448 -5.74 -22.10 24.56
CA SER A 448 -5.76 -23.11 25.63
C SER A 448 -5.58 -22.43 26.98
N PHE A 449 -6.51 -22.65 27.91
CA PHE A 449 -6.39 -22.12 29.27
C PHE A 449 -5.45 -22.98 30.09
N THR A 450 -4.57 -22.33 30.86
CA THR A 450 -3.69 -23.03 31.80
C THR A 450 -4.52 -23.76 32.86
N GLY A 451 -4.05 -24.92 33.32
CA GLY A 451 -4.79 -25.77 34.25
C GLY A 451 -5.82 -26.66 33.55
N THR A 452 -6.82 -26.08 32.89
CA THR A 452 -7.90 -26.85 32.24
C THR A 452 -7.53 -27.41 30.87
N GLY A 453 -6.62 -26.77 30.16
CA GLY A 453 -6.24 -27.10 28.79
C GLY A 453 -7.35 -26.86 27.75
N ALA A 454 -8.53 -26.43 28.17
CA ALA A 454 -9.68 -26.20 27.30
C ALA A 454 -9.57 -24.83 26.61
N PRO A 455 -10.18 -24.64 25.43
CA PRO A 455 -10.19 -23.35 24.73
C PRO A 455 -11.19 -22.33 25.30
N LYS A 456 -11.64 -22.56 26.53
CA LYS A 456 -12.52 -21.70 27.30
C LYS A 456 -12.17 -21.82 28.77
N PRO A 457 -12.43 -20.78 29.59
CA PRO A 457 -12.26 -20.92 31.01
C PRO A 457 -13.33 -21.86 31.59
N GLY A 458 -12.99 -22.60 32.63
CA GLY A 458 -13.91 -23.40 33.44
C GLY A 458 -14.91 -22.51 34.19
N SER A 459 -14.54 -21.26 34.46
CA SER A 459 -15.44 -20.21 34.98
C SER A 459 -15.09 -18.84 34.41
N GLY A 460 -16.11 -18.06 34.03
CA GLY A 460 -15.95 -16.72 33.48
C GLY A 460 -16.37 -16.61 32.03
N ASN A 461 -15.89 -15.57 31.34
CA ASN A 461 -16.42 -15.13 30.06
C ASN A 461 -15.31 -14.79 29.05
N ILE A 462 -15.47 -15.28 27.81
CA ILE A 462 -14.75 -14.77 26.64
C ILE A 462 -15.72 -13.92 25.81
N LYS A 463 -15.27 -12.74 25.39
CA LYS A 463 -16.07 -11.76 24.64
C LYS A 463 -15.21 -11.11 23.57
N LEU A 464 -15.72 -11.00 22.35
CA LEU A 464 -15.16 -10.14 21.31
C LEU A 464 -15.83 -8.77 21.34
N ASP A 465 -15.06 -7.69 21.47
CA ASP A 465 -15.59 -6.38 21.89
C ASP A 465 -16.35 -5.57 20.83
N ARG A 466 -16.17 -5.88 19.54
CA ARG A 466 -16.87 -5.25 18.39
C ARG A 466 -18.06 -6.02 17.84
N PHE A 467 -18.31 -7.25 18.32
CA PHE A 467 -19.52 -8.01 18.00
C PHE A 467 -20.73 -7.35 18.71
N ASP A 468 -21.85 -7.11 18.04
CA ASP A 468 -23.01 -6.39 18.58
C ASP A 468 -23.49 -7.02 19.90
N GLY A 469 -23.63 -6.16 20.91
CA GLY A 469 -23.96 -6.54 22.28
C GLY A 469 -22.97 -7.52 22.93
N ALA A 470 -21.80 -7.77 22.34
CA ALA A 470 -20.66 -8.55 22.83
C ALA A 470 -21.07 -9.54 23.94
N LYS A 471 -21.87 -10.55 23.56
CA LYS A 471 -22.47 -11.50 24.50
C LYS A 471 -21.36 -12.39 25.05
N ASN A 472 -21.40 -12.63 26.34
CA ASN A 472 -20.46 -13.54 26.98
C ASN A 472 -20.54 -14.92 26.30
N ASN A 473 -19.39 -15.44 25.89
CA ASN A 473 -19.24 -16.76 25.29
C ASN A 473 -20.03 -16.96 23.98
N ALA A 474 -20.10 -15.92 23.13
CA ALA A 474 -20.76 -15.97 21.83
C ALA A 474 -19.95 -16.67 20.71
N TYR A 475 -18.75 -17.17 21.03
CA TYR A 475 -17.96 -17.94 20.07
C TYR A 475 -18.66 -19.27 19.74
N LEU A 476 -18.43 -19.75 18.53
CA LEU A 476 -18.91 -21.03 18.04
C LEU A 476 -17.97 -22.16 18.51
N THR A 477 -18.55 -23.33 18.78
CA THR A 477 -17.92 -24.40 19.58
C THR A 477 -17.67 -25.69 18.80
N ASP A 478 -17.74 -25.66 17.47
CA ASP A 478 -17.61 -26.86 16.64
C ASP A 478 -16.24 -27.53 16.73
N PHE A 479 -15.21 -26.79 17.14
CA PHE A 479 -13.80 -27.21 17.12
C PHE A 479 -13.13 -27.16 18.50
N LEU A 480 -13.90 -27.26 19.58
CA LEU A 480 -13.35 -27.22 20.94
C LEU A 480 -12.37 -28.37 21.23
N ASP A 481 -12.56 -29.53 20.59
CA ASP A 481 -11.66 -30.70 20.69
C ASP A 481 -10.27 -30.44 20.06
N LYS A 482 -10.17 -29.42 19.21
CA LYS A 482 -8.91 -28.95 18.59
C LYS A 482 -8.33 -27.72 19.28
N ASN A 483 -8.92 -27.33 20.42
CA ASN A 483 -8.63 -26.11 21.15
C ASN A 483 -8.89 -24.84 20.31
N VAL A 484 -9.94 -24.85 19.48
CA VAL A 484 -10.29 -23.72 18.61
C VAL A 484 -11.67 -23.18 18.95
N ILE A 485 -11.74 -21.87 19.12
CA ILE A 485 -12.99 -21.08 19.12
C ILE A 485 -13.00 -20.18 17.90
N TYR A 486 -14.19 -19.86 17.38
CA TYR A 486 -14.31 -18.94 16.26
C TYR A 486 -15.58 -18.10 16.31
N TYR A 487 -15.58 -17.01 15.55
CA TYR A 487 -16.71 -16.12 15.34
C TYR A 487 -17.03 -16.11 13.85
N ASP A 488 -18.30 -16.26 13.50
CA ASP A 488 -18.77 -15.90 12.16
C ASP A 488 -19.15 -14.41 12.22
N CYS A 489 -18.30 -13.55 11.66
CA CYS A 489 -18.56 -12.11 11.67
C CYS A 489 -19.67 -11.72 10.69
N SER A 490 -19.99 -12.56 9.69
CA SER A 490 -21.03 -12.22 8.68
C SER A 490 -22.44 -12.16 9.26
N ILE A 491 -22.69 -12.79 10.40
CA ILE A 491 -24.00 -12.80 11.07
C ILE A 491 -24.19 -11.62 12.03
N ASP A 492 -23.18 -10.77 12.20
CA ASP A 492 -23.20 -9.66 13.15
C ASP A 492 -23.38 -8.31 12.45
N PRO A 493 -24.34 -7.47 12.89
CA PRO A 493 -24.64 -6.21 12.23
C PRO A 493 -23.51 -5.18 12.29
N ASN A 494 -22.57 -5.27 13.24
CA ASN A 494 -21.38 -4.41 13.28
C ASN A 494 -20.36 -4.74 12.18
N PHE A 495 -20.55 -5.85 11.48
CA PHE A 495 -19.73 -6.32 10.37
C PHE A 495 -20.55 -6.38 9.07
N ALA A 496 -21.56 -5.51 8.93
CA ALA A 496 -22.46 -5.48 7.75
C ALA A 496 -21.76 -5.07 6.43
N ALA A 497 -20.55 -4.51 6.50
CA ALA A 497 -19.75 -4.13 5.34
C ALA A 497 -18.25 -4.22 5.67
N ASP A 498 -17.44 -4.45 4.65
CA ASP A 498 -15.98 -4.41 4.72
C ASP A 498 -15.51 -3.07 5.33
N THR A 499 -14.74 -3.13 6.42
CA THR A 499 -14.45 -1.94 7.23
C THR A 499 -13.14 -2.06 8.03
N ASP A 500 -12.43 -0.94 8.17
CA ASP A 500 -11.24 -0.85 9.02
C ASP A 500 -11.65 -0.59 10.48
N LEU A 501 -11.20 -1.46 11.38
CA LEU A 501 -11.53 -1.43 12.81
C LEU A 501 -10.37 -0.85 13.63
N GLY A 502 -10.66 0.19 14.41
CA GLY A 502 -9.68 0.94 15.20
C GLY A 502 -9.02 0.18 16.35
N SER A 503 -9.66 -0.89 16.84
CA SER A 503 -9.11 -1.78 17.86
C SER A 503 -9.83 -3.13 17.79
N PHE A 504 -9.13 -4.19 18.19
CA PHE A 504 -9.66 -5.54 18.22
C PHE A 504 -9.25 -6.21 19.54
N THR A 505 -10.22 -6.47 20.44
CA THR A 505 -9.93 -7.04 21.76
C THR A 505 -10.74 -8.31 22.02
N LEU A 506 -10.03 -9.42 22.29
CA LEU A 506 -10.62 -10.60 22.90
C LEU A 506 -10.57 -10.43 24.43
N LYS A 507 -11.71 -10.09 25.02
CA LYS A 507 -11.87 -9.86 26.46
C LYS A 507 -12.07 -11.20 27.17
N ILE A 508 -11.21 -11.49 28.15
CA ILE A 508 -11.29 -12.70 28.96
C ILE A 508 -11.38 -12.26 30.42
N ALA A 509 -12.60 -12.34 30.96
CA ALA A 509 -12.99 -11.66 32.18
C ALA A 509 -13.85 -12.54 33.09
N ASP A 510 -14.08 -12.06 34.32
CA ASP A 510 -14.88 -12.73 35.34
C ASP A 510 -14.38 -14.13 35.72
N ILE A 511 -13.07 -14.38 35.61
CA ILE A 511 -12.47 -15.67 35.94
C ILE A 511 -12.47 -15.85 37.46
N THR A 512 -13.21 -16.84 37.97
CA THR A 512 -13.34 -17.10 39.42
C THR A 512 -12.65 -18.38 39.88
N SER A 513 -12.31 -19.28 38.96
CA SER A 513 -11.48 -20.47 39.21
C SER A 513 -10.15 -20.03 39.81
N THR A 514 -9.49 -20.88 40.58
CA THR A 514 -8.11 -20.65 41.05
C THR A 514 -7.09 -21.52 40.32
N GLU A 515 -7.57 -22.52 39.56
CA GLU A 515 -6.72 -23.44 38.78
C GLU A 515 -6.20 -22.78 37.51
N GLU A 516 -6.95 -21.84 36.97
CA GLU A 516 -6.63 -21.17 35.70
C GLU A 516 -5.73 -19.98 35.98
N THR A 517 -4.46 -20.03 35.62
CA THR A 517 -3.50 -18.94 35.89
C THR A 517 -3.30 -18.00 34.72
N GLY A 518 -3.91 -18.28 33.58
CA GLY A 518 -3.72 -17.60 32.30
C GLY A 518 -4.19 -18.47 31.13
N TYR A 519 -3.82 -18.09 29.93
CA TYR A 519 -4.09 -18.81 28.69
C TYR A 519 -2.94 -18.66 27.69
N GLU A 520 -2.87 -19.59 26.74
CA GLU A 520 -1.94 -19.58 25.62
C GLU A 520 -2.72 -19.45 24.31
N VAL A 521 -2.21 -18.65 23.38
CA VAL A 521 -2.71 -18.54 22.01
C VAL A 521 -1.62 -19.00 21.06
N ASP A 522 -1.99 -19.93 20.18
CA ASP A 522 -1.10 -20.57 19.22
C ASP A 522 -1.13 -19.80 17.88
N TRP A 523 -2.33 -19.51 17.38
CA TRP A 523 -2.52 -18.65 16.21
C TRP A 523 -3.88 -17.97 16.21
N ILE A 524 -3.98 -16.90 15.40
CA ILE A 524 -5.20 -16.15 15.13
C ILE A 524 -5.33 -15.99 13.62
N ARG A 525 -6.43 -16.48 13.05
CA ARG A 525 -6.58 -16.58 11.59
C ARG A 525 -8.00 -16.28 11.15
N THR A 526 -8.17 -15.80 9.91
CA THR A 526 -9.47 -15.73 9.25
C THR A 526 -9.60 -16.69 8.07
N PHE A 527 -10.82 -17.17 7.83
CA PHE A 527 -11.16 -18.13 6.77
C PHE A 527 -12.38 -17.63 5.98
N LYS A 528 -12.51 -18.08 4.74
CA LYS A 528 -13.65 -17.78 3.88
C LYS A 528 -14.92 -18.46 4.39
N THR A 529 -14.76 -19.70 4.87
CA THR A 529 -15.88 -20.50 5.38
C THR A 529 -15.47 -21.38 6.57
N LYS A 530 -16.48 -21.91 7.27
CA LYS A 530 -16.28 -22.88 8.35
C LYS A 530 -15.60 -24.16 7.84
N GLU A 531 -15.93 -24.57 6.62
CA GLU A 531 -15.36 -25.77 5.98
C GLU A 531 -13.88 -25.58 5.67
N GLU A 532 -13.45 -24.38 5.27
CA GLU A 532 -12.04 -24.07 5.08
C GLU A 532 -11.27 -24.14 6.41
N LEU A 533 -11.83 -23.59 7.49
CA LEU A 533 -11.28 -23.75 8.83
C LEU A 533 -11.20 -25.23 9.22
N GLN A 534 -12.25 -26.01 9.00
CA GLN A 534 -12.24 -27.45 9.29
C GLN A 534 -11.13 -28.18 8.52
N ALA A 535 -10.98 -27.90 7.22
CA ALA A 535 -9.94 -28.50 6.39
C ALA A 535 -8.52 -28.13 6.89
N PHE A 536 -8.33 -26.88 7.32
CA PHE A 536 -7.09 -26.42 7.92
C PHE A 536 -6.75 -27.19 9.21
N LEU A 537 -7.73 -27.47 10.07
CA LEU A 537 -7.53 -28.21 11.32
C LEU A 537 -7.31 -29.73 11.16
N THR A 538 -7.52 -30.26 9.95
CA THR A 538 -7.32 -31.68 9.64
C THR A 538 -5.98 -32.00 8.98
N LYS A 539 -5.24 -30.98 8.57
CA LYS A 539 -3.85 -31.09 8.12
C LYS A 539 -2.93 -31.10 9.34
#